data_AF-A0A537J9L4-F1
#
_entry.id   AF-A0A537J9L4-F1
#
_cell.length_a   1.000
_cell.length_b   1.000
_cell.length_c   1.000
_cell.angle_alpha   90.00
_cell.angle_beta   90.00
_cell.angle_gamma   90.00
#
_symmetry.space_group_name_H-M   'P 1'
#
loop_
_entity.id
_entity.type
_entity.pdbx_description
1 polymer ?
#
loop_
_entity_poly.entity_id
_entity_poly.type
_entity_poly.pdbx_seq_one_letter_code
_entity_poly.pdbx_strand_id
1 'polypeptide(L)'
;MIDGTTTVVGLIGDAVRGSLSPRFHNAAFAALGLDWCYVPFQVARDRLETALRGLPALGVAGVYVTVPHKEAALAYRDETTDYARLIGAVNTIRV
;
A
#
# COMPACT_ATOMS: atom_id res chain seq x y z
N MET A 1 1.62 -3.34 -20.50
CA MET A 1 2.23 -2.02 -20.75
C MET A 1 1.52 -1.05 -19.82
N ILE A 2 2.19 -0.07 -19.23
CA ILE A 2 1.55 0.93 -18.36
C ILE A 2 1.11 2.10 -19.25
N ASP A 3 -0.10 2.59 -19.06
CA ASP A 3 -0.64 3.76 -19.74
C ASP A 3 -1.48 4.64 -18.77
N GLY A 4 -2.25 5.59 -19.33
CA GLY A 4 -3.05 6.54 -18.56
C GLY A 4 -4.24 5.95 -17.81
N THR A 5 -4.62 4.69 -18.06
CA THR A 5 -5.71 4.01 -17.35
C THR A 5 -5.24 3.05 -16.27
N THR A 6 -3.93 2.81 -16.17
CA THR A 6 -3.36 1.84 -15.23
C THR A 6 -3.65 2.21 -13.78
N THR A 7 -4.27 1.27 -13.04
CA THR A 7 -4.55 1.42 -11.61
C THR A 7 -3.28 1.17 -10.78
N VAL A 8 -2.96 2.09 -9.87
CA VAL A 8 -1.79 1.95 -8.99
C VAL A 8 -2.19 1.39 -7.63
N VAL A 9 -1.47 0.36 -7.18
CA VAL A 9 -1.47 -0.13 -5.79
C VAL A 9 -0.05 -0.12 -5.22
N GLY A 10 0.08 0.13 -3.91
CA GLY A 10 1.38 0.35 -3.29
C GLY A 10 1.82 -0.67 -2.24
N LEU A 11 3.10 -0.61 -1.87
CA LEU A 11 3.65 -1.14 -0.63
C LEU A 11 4.39 -0.05 0.13
N ILE A 12 3.89 0.35 1.29
CA ILE A 12 4.52 1.35 2.18
C ILE A 12 5.35 0.66 3.26
N GLY A 13 6.59 1.11 3.41
CA GLY A 13 7.54 0.65 4.43
C GLY A 13 8.86 1.40 4.33
N ASP A 14 9.73 1.27 5.33
CA ASP A 14 11.03 1.99 5.36
C ASP A 14 12.12 1.24 4.56
N ALA A 15 11.99 -0.09 4.43
CA ALA A 15 12.94 -0.95 3.72
C ALA A 15 12.26 -1.86 2.67
N VAL A 16 11.53 -1.26 1.72
CA VAL A 16 10.68 -2.01 0.76
C VAL A 16 11.34 -2.35 -0.57
N ARG A 17 12.54 -1.84 -0.85
CA ARG A 17 13.23 -2.05 -2.14
C ARG A 17 13.54 -3.52 -2.43
N GLY A 18 13.83 -4.30 -1.40
CA GLY A 18 14.08 -5.75 -1.50
C GLY A 18 12.82 -6.61 -1.46
N SER A 19 11.63 -6.01 -1.42
CA SER A 19 10.38 -6.76 -1.33
C SER A 19 10.13 -7.59 -2.59
N LEU A 20 9.66 -8.82 -2.41
CA LEU A 20 9.19 -9.66 -3.50
C LEU A 20 7.76 -9.31 -3.93
N SER A 21 7.03 -8.52 -3.14
CA SER A 21 5.63 -8.13 -3.41
C SER A 21 5.41 -7.52 -4.79
N PRO A 22 6.21 -6.54 -5.24
CA PRO A 22 6.05 -6.00 -6.58
C PRO A 22 6.18 -7.07 -7.67
N ARG A 23 7.08 -8.05 -7.51
CA ARG A 23 7.29 -9.09 -8.53
C ARG A 23 6.07 -10.01 -8.65
N PHE A 24 5.58 -10.54 -7.54
CA PHE A 24 4.48 -11.51 -7.61
C PHE A 24 3.14 -10.84 -7.91
N HIS A 25 2.86 -9.64 -7.37
CA HIS A 25 1.61 -8.94 -7.65
C HIS A 25 1.51 -8.49 -9.11
N ASN A 26 2.57 -7.89 -9.66
CA ASN A 26 2.56 -7.48 -11.07
C ASN A 26 2.48 -8.69 -12.01
N ALA A 27 3.12 -9.83 -11.66
CA ALA A 27 2.96 -11.07 -12.42
C ALA A 27 1.52 -11.59 -12.39
N ALA A 28 0.85 -11.52 -11.22
CA ALA A 28 -0.55 -11.89 -11.08
C ALA A 28 -1.47 -10.96 -11.89
N PHE A 29 -1.24 -9.64 -11.86
CA PHE A 29 -2.01 -8.68 -12.67
C PHE A 29 -1.87 -8.96 -14.16
N ALA A 30 -0.65 -9.21 -14.63
CA ALA A 30 -0.40 -9.59 -16.01
C ALA A 30 -1.10 -10.91 -16.40
N ALA A 31 -1.04 -11.93 -15.54
CA ALA A 31 -1.69 -13.22 -15.78
C ALA A 31 -3.22 -13.13 -15.82
N LEU A 32 -3.81 -12.19 -15.08
CA LEU A 32 -5.24 -11.94 -15.02
C LEU A 32 -5.73 -10.91 -16.06
N GLY A 33 -4.84 -10.33 -16.86
CA GLY A 33 -5.20 -9.26 -17.81
C GLY A 33 -5.68 -7.98 -17.12
N LEU A 34 -5.26 -7.73 -15.88
CA LEU A 34 -5.61 -6.53 -15.13
C LEU A 34 -4.62 -5.40 -15.45
N ASP A 35 -5.15 -4.24 -15.85
CA ASP A 35 -4.39 -3.00 -16.06
C ASP A 35 -4.01 -2.33 -14.72
N TRP A 36 -3.16 -3.02 -13.95
CA TRP A 36 -2.79 -2.65 -12.60
C TRP A 36 -1.26 -2.71 -12.45
N CYS A 37 -0.69 -1.80 -11.67
CA CYS A 37 0.71 -1.84 -11.29
C CYS A 37 0.88 -1.78 -9.78
N TYR A 38 1.80 -2.61 -9.27
CA TYR A 38 2.20 -2.68 -7.88
C TYR A 38 3.54 -2.00 -7.67
N VAL A 39 3.59 -0.94 -6.86
CA VAL A 39 4.78 -0.09 -6.69
C VAL A 39 5.22 -0.01 -5.21
N PRO A 40 6.51 -0.25 -4.88
CA PRO A 40 7.01 -0.01 -3.54
C PRO A 40 7.23 1.49 -3.29
N PHE A 41 6.70 2.00 -2.18
CA PHE A 41 6.89 3.36 -1.69
C PHE A 41 7.75 3.33 -0.42
N GLN A 42 9.00 3.79 -0.53
CA GLN A 42 9.88 3.92 0.63
C GLN A 42 9.47 5.17 1.43
N VAL A 43 8.97 4.94 2.64
CA VAL A 43 8.44 5.99 3.52
C VAL A 43 9.12 5.86 4.88
N ALA A 44 9.79 6.91 5.33
CA ALA A 44 10.36 6.98 6.68
C ALA A 44 9.24 7.13 7.73
N ARG A 45 9.50 6.71 8.98
CA ARG A 45 8.51 6.71 10.07
C ARG A 45 7.83 8.06 10.31
N ASP A 46 8.59 9.14 10.25
CA ASP A 46 8.13 10.52 10.44
C ASP A 46 7.29 11.06 9.27
N ARG A 47 7.24 10.34 8.15
CA ARG A 47 6.49 10.72 6.94
C ARG A 47 5.26 9.86 6.70
N LEU A 48 4.94 8.92 7.58
CA LEU A 48 3.85 7.96 7.38
C LEU A 48 2.50 8.65 7.20
N GLU A 49 2.16 9.61 8.07
CA GLU A 49 0.89 10.34 7.98
C GLU A 49 0.77 11.07 6.65
N THR A 50 1.80 11.86 6.28
CA THR A 50 1.83 12.61 5.04
C THR A 50 1.67 11.70 3.83
N ALA A 51 2.36 10.55 3.83
CA ALA A 51 2.26 9.57 2.75
C ALA A 51 0.84 9.00 2.64
N LEU A 52 0.26 8.51 3.74
CA LEU A 52 -1.08 7.90 3.75
C LEU A 52 -2.16 8.89 3.33
N ARG A 53 -2.12 10.12 3.85
CA ARG A 53 -3.09 11.17 3.49
C ARG A 53 -2.95 11.66 2.05
N GLY A 54 -1.78 11.47 1.43
CA GLY A 54 -1.54 11.84 0.03
C GLY A 54 -2.05 10.83 -0.99
N LEU A 55 -2.26 9.57 -0.59
CA LEU A 55 -2.68 8.49 -1.51
C LEU A 55 -3.97 8.78 -2.29
N PRO A 56 -5.06 9.29 -1.67
CA PRO A 56 -6.29 9.61 -2.40
C PRO A 56 -6.07 10.67 -3.47
N ALA A 57 -5.26 11.69 -3.16
CA ALA A 57 -4.96 12.78 -4.09
C ALA A 57 -4.13 12.31 -5.31
N LEU A 58 -3.42 11.20 -5.19
CA LEU A 58 -2.65 10.58 -6.26
C LEU A 58 -3.45 9.54 -7.06
N GLY A 59 -4.69 9.25 -6.68
CA GLY A 59 -5.50 8.21 -7.32
C GLY A 59 -4.99 6.78 -7.06
N VAL A 60 -4.23 6.55 -5.98
CA VAL A 60 -3.78 5.21 -5.59
C VAL A 60 -4.97 4.45 -5.02
N ALA A 61 -5.25 3.25 -5.55
CA ALA A 61 -6.42 2.45 -5.15
C ALA A 61 -6.29 1.82 -3.75
N GLY A 62 -5.06 1.66 -3.27
CA GLY A 62 -4.77 1.09 -1.97
C GLY A 62 -3.30 0.76 -1.79
N VAL A 63 -2.93 0.45 -0.55
CA VAL A 63 -1.55 0.10 -0.18
C VAL A 63 -1.51 -1.08 0.77
N TYR A 64 -0.48 -1.88 0.61
CA TYR A 64 0.00 -2.77 1.65
C TYR A 64 0.91 -1.98 2.58
N VAL A 65 0.88 -2.29 3.87
CA VAL A 65 1.70 -1.68 4.90
C VAL A 65 2.60 -2.75 5.50
N THR A 66 3.90 -2.49 5.55
CA THR A 66 4.88 -3.38 6.14
C THR A 66 5.73 -2.68 7.20
N VAL A 67 6.68 -3.41 7.78
CA VAL A 67 7.57 -2.92 8.82
C VAL A 67 8.21 -1.59 8.39
N PRO A 68 8.24 -0.58 9.27
CA PRO A 68 7.78 -0.60 10.66
C PRO A 68 6.40 0.02 10.89
N HIS A 69 5.58 0.18 9.85
CA HIS A 69 4.43 1.08 9.87
C HIS A 69 3.10 0.44 10.26
N LYS A 70 3.04 -0.88 10.44
CA LYS A 70 1.76 -1.60 10.58
C LYS A 70 0.92 -1.14 11.78
N GLU A 71 1.55 -0.85 12.91
CA GLU A 71 0.87 -0.37 14.12
C GLU A 71 0.49 1.10 13.97
N ALA A 72 1.46 1.93 13.58
CA ALA A 72 1.26 3.38 13.43
C ALA A 72 0.23 3.74 12.34
N ALA A 73 0.09 2.91 11.29
CA ALA A 73 -0.89 3.11 10.24
C ALA A 73 -2.34 3.04 10.75
N LEU A 74 -2.58 2.36 11.88
CA LEU A 74 -3.88 2.43 12.53
C LEU A 74 -4.22 3.84 13.01
N ALA A 75 -3.32 4.81 13.15
CA ALA A 75 -3.77 6.15 13.55
C ALA A 75 -4.48 6.91 12.41
N TYR A 76 -4.30 6.51 11.15
CA TYR A 76 -4.54 7.37 9.98
C TYR A 76 -5.60 6.83 9.01
N ARG A 77 -6.51 5.98 9.49
CA ARG A 77 -7.65 5.43 8.74
C ARG A 77 -8.97 5.98 9.24
N ASP A 78 -9.91 6.13 8.32
CA ASP A 78 -11.30 6.51 8.64
C ASP A 78 -12.06 5.32 9.24
N GLU A 79 -11.88 4.13 8.66
CA GLU A 79 -12.52 2.89 9.08
C GLU A 79 -11.51 1.77 9.29
N THR A 80 -11.87 0.80 10.13
CA THR A 80 -11.00 -0.33 10.47
C THR A 80 -11.83 -1.56 10.78
N THR A 81 -11.34 -2.73 10.39
CA THR A 81 -11.98 -4.02 10.67
C THR A 81 -11.77 -4.43 12.13
N ASP A 82 -12.66 -5.25 12.68
CA ASP A 82 -12.53 -5.72 14.07
C ASP A 82 -11.24 -6.52 14.29
N TYR A 83 -10.79 -7.28 13.27
CA TYR A 83 -9.51 -7.96 13.30
C TYR A 83 -8.33 -7.00 13.41
N ALA A 84 -8.33 -5.90 12.65
CA ALA A 84 -7.25 -4.91 12.73
C ALA A 84 -7.26 -4.18 14.10
N ARG A 85 -8.44 -3.94 14.71
CA ARG A 85 -8.54 -3.42 16.09
C ARG A 85 -7.95 -4.40 17.09
N LEU A 86 -8.32 -5.67 16.99
CA LEU A 86 -7.89 -6.72 17.93
C LEU A 86 -6.38 -6.99 17.83
N ILE A 87 -5.84 -7.04 16.61
CA ILE A 87 -4.42 -7.29 16.36
C ILE A 87 -3.56 -6.06 16.75
N GLY A 88 -4.13 -4.85 16.68
CA GLY A 88 -3.36 -3.61 16.91
C GLY A 88 -2.43 -3.25 15.76
N ALA A 89 -2.66 -3.80 14.57
CA ALA A 89 -1.91 -3.50 13.37
C ALA A 89 -2.75 -3.69 12.09
N VAL A 90 -2.39 -2.95 11.03
CA VAL A 90 -2.97 -3.08 9.69
C VAL A 90 -1.88 -3.33 8.66
N ASN A 91 -2.12 -4.26 7.73
CA ASN A 91 -1.20 -4.54 6.62
C ASN A 91 -1.79 -4.20 5.23
N THR A 92 -3.06 -3.83 5.16
CA THR A 92 -3.76 -3.53 3.91
C THR A 92 -4.73 -2.38 4.15
N ILE A 93 -4.63 -1.34 3.33
CA ILE A 93 -5.50 -0.15 3.35
C ILE A 93 -6.06 0.02 1.94
N ARG A 94 -7.38 0.19 1.87
CA ARG A 94 -8.07 0.64 0.66
C ARG A 94 -8.30 2.15 0.77
N VAL A 95 -8.12 2.84 -0.34
CA VAL A 95 -8.30 4.29 -0.48
C VAL A 95 -9.62 4.57 -1.19
#